data_AF-A0A957GTJ7-F1
#
_entry.id   AF-A0A957GTJ7-F1
#
_cell.length_a   1.000
_cell.length_b   1.000
_cell.length_c   1.000
_cell.angle_alpha   90.00
_cell.angle_beta   90.00
_cell.angle_gamma   90.00
#
_symmetry.space_group_name_H-M   'P 1'
#
loop_
_entity.id
_entity.type
_entity.pdbx_description
1 polymer ?
#
loop_
_entity_poly.entity_id
_entity_poly.type
_entity_poly.pdbx_seq_one_letter_code
_entity_poly.pdbx_strand_id
1 'polypeptide(L)'
;MGVLIAIFLIALATTLFSMPFVRRLAFGLGFVDAPAQRKLHATPMPLLGGLAIIVGALVGVVLIYGRLPRTILGMLLACLVVA
;
A
#
# COMPACT_ATOMS: atom_id res chain seq x y z
N MET A 1 -19.88 4.04 15.38
CA MET A 1 -19.60 3.15 14.22
C MET A 1 -19.52 3.87 12.89
N GLY A 2 -20.39 4.84 12.57
CA GLY A 2 -20.34 5.54 11.28
C GLY A 2 -18.99 6.18 10.94
N VAL A 3 -18.33 6.82 11.91
CA VAL A 3 -17.02 7.45 11.72
C VAL A 3 -15.93 6.44 11.35
N LEU A 4 -15.88 5.28 12.01
CA LEU A 4 -14.89 4.24 11.72
C LEU A 4 -15.09 3.64 10.32
N ILE A 5 -16.35 3.45 9.92
CA ILE A 5 -16.69 2.98 8.57
C ILE A 5 -16.27 4.01 7.52
N ALA A 6 -16.54 5.30 7.76
CA ALA A 6 -16.11 6.36 6.85
C ALA A 6 -14.59 6.40 6.68
N ILE A 7 -13.83 6.30 7.77
CA ILE A 7 -12.36 6.27 7.74
C ILE A 7 -11.85 5.05 6.98
N PHE A 8 -12.44 3.87 7.21
CA PHE A 8 -12.12 2.66 6.46
C PHE A 8 -12.37 2.84 4.96
N LEU A 9 -13.52 3.38 4.56
CA LEU A 9 -13.84 3.62 3.16
C LEU A 9 -12.89 4.63 2.51
N ILE A 10 -12.49 5.68 3.24
CA ILE A 10 -11.52 6.66 2.76
C ILE A 10 -10.14 6.00 2.58
N ALA A 11 -9.69 5.20 3.55
CA ALA A 11 -8.42 4.46 3.48
C ALA A 11 -8.42 3.45 2.32
N LEU A 12 -9.54 2.75 2.11
CA LEU A 12 -9.72 1.82 0.99
C LEU A 12 -9.67 2.56 -0.35
N ALA A 13 -10.39 3.67 -0.47
CA ALA A 13 -10.38 4.48 -1.68
C ALA A 13 -8.97 5.00 -1.99
N THR A 14 -8.27 5.57 -1.00
CA THR A 14 -6.89 6.05 -1.18
C THR A 14 -5.94 4.94 -1.59
N THR A 15 -6.09 3.75 -1.03
CA THR A 15 -5.31 2.57 -1.44
C THR A 15 -5.56 2.24 -2.92
N LEU A 16 -6.82 2.13 -3.33
CA LEU A 16 -7.21 1.82 -4.71
C LEU A 16 -6.73 2.88 -5.71
N PHE A 17 -6.83 4.17 -5.36
CA PHE A 17 -6.33 5.27 -6.19
C PHE A 17 -4.80 5.30 -6.27
N SER A 18 -4.10 4.82 -5.24
CA SER A 18 -2.64 4.74 -5.22
C SER A 18 -2.09 3.56 -6.04
N MET A 19 -2.87 2.50 -6.23
CA MET A 19 -2.48 1.30 -6.98
C MET A 19 -1.92 1.57 -8.40
N PRO A 20 -2.55 2.37 -9.28
CA PRO A 20 -1.97 2.65 -10.60
C PRO A 20 -0.62 3.37 -10.53
N PHE A 21 -0.44 4.25 -9.53
CA PHE A 21 0.83 4.95 -9.33
C PHE A 21 1.93 3.99 -8.84
N VAL A 22 1.61 3.17 -7.84
CA VAL A 22 2.52 2.14 -7.31
C VAL A 22 2.88 1.12 -8.39
N ARG A 23 1.91 0.73 -9.23
CA ARG A 23 2.17 -0.13 -10.38
C ARG A 23 3.19 0.51 -11.34
N ARG A 24 2.99 1.77 -11.72
CA ARG A 24 3.95 2.49 -12.60
C ARG A 24 5.34 2.58 -11.97
N LEU A 25 5.43 2.85 -10.67
CA LEU A 25 6.70 2.85 -9.93
C LEU A 25 7.36 1.47 -9.95
N ALA A 26 6.62 0.39 -9.73
CA ALA A 26 7.16 -0.97 -9.75
C ALA A 26 7.76 -1.31 -11.12
N PHE A 27 7.08 -0.95 -12.21
CA PHE A 27 7.62 -1.13 -13.56
C PHE A 27 8.82 -0.22 -13.84
N GLY A 28 8.78 1.04 -13.40
CA GLY A 28 9.87 2.00 -13.61
C GLY A 28 11.15 1.66 -12.83
N LEU A 29 11.01 1.07 -11.64
CA LEU A 29 12.13 0.64 -10.80
C LEU A 29 12.60 -0.80 -11.11
N GLY A 30 11.88 -1.54 -11.97
CA GLY A 30 12.17 -2.95 -12.26
C GLY A 30 11.79 -3.92 -11.12
N PHE A 31 11.03 -3.47 -10.12
CA PHE A 31 10.48 -4.30 -9.04
C PHE A 31 9.26 -5.07 -9.53
N VAL A 32 9.50 -5.93 -10.51
CA VAL A 32 8.50 -6.77 -11.15
C VAL A 32 8.94 -8.22 -11.11
N ASP A 33 7.98 -9.09 -10.85
CA ASP A 33 8.18 -10.51 -10.93
C ASP A 33 8.04 -10.97 -12.39
N ALA A 34 9.15 -11.44 -12.96
CA ALA A 34 9.20 -11.90 -14.34
C ALA A 34 8.54 -13.29 -14.51
N PRO A 35 7.92 -13.56 -15.67
CA PRO A 35 7.39 -14.87 -15.98
C PRO A 35 8.51 -15.93 -15.99
N ALA A 36 8.24 -17.09 -15.39
CA ALA A 36 9.17 -18.22 -15.33
C ALA A 36 8.42 -19.53 -15.66
N GLN A 37 9.13 -20.59 -16.06
CA GLN A 37 8.52 -21.87 -16.46
C GLN A 37 7.61 -22.51 -15.39
N ARG A 38 7.77 -22.15 -14.11
CA ARG A 38 6.94 -22.61 -12.99
C ARG A 38 5.83 -21.62 -12.58
N LYS A 39 5.74 -20.45 -13.21
CA LYS A 39 4.78 -19.39 -12.88
C LYS A 39 3.65 -19.37 -13.90
N LEU A 40 2.41 -19.33 -13.43
CA LEU A 40 1.22 -19.36 -14.28
C LEU A 40 0.96 -18.03 -15.00
N HIS A 41 1.60 -16.95 -14.57
CA HIS A 41 1.46 -15.63 -15.15
C HIS A 41 2.43 -15.44 -16.33
N ALA A 42 1.86 -15.12 -17.50
CA ALA A 42 2.61 -14.82 -18.72
C ALA A 42 3.11 -13.37 -18.77
N THR A 43 2.60 -12.49 -17.91
CA THR A 43 2.96 -11.07 -17.86
C THR A 43 3.68 -10.74 -16.55
N PRO A 44 4.62 -9.77 -16.57
CA PRO A 44 5.32 -9.33 -15.37
C PRO A 44 4.36 -8.72 -14.35
N MET A 45 4.44 -9.17 -13.09
CA MET A 45 3.58 -8.70 -12.00
C MET A 45 4.32 -7.71 -11.09
N PRO A 46 3.74 -6.55 -10.75
CA PRO A 46 4.38 -5.57 -9.87
C PRO A 46 4.46 -6.09 -8.42
N LEU A 47 5.63 -5.98 -7.79
CA LEU A 47 5.85 -6.49 -6.42
C LEU A 47 5.46 -5.49 -5.32
N LEU A 48 5.34 -4.20 -5.64
CA LEU A 48 5.22 -3.11 -4.64
C LEU A 48 3.80 -2.88 -4.08
N GLY A 49 2.89 -3.86 -4.15
CA GLY A 49 1.49 -3.67 -3.74
C GLY A 49 1.31 -3.22 -2.29
N GLY A 50 2.21 -3.65 -1.39
CA GLY A 50 2.20 -3.27 0.02
C GLY A 50 2.35 -1.76 0.24
N LEU A 51 3.07 -1.05 -0.63
CA LEU A 51 3.24 0.40 -0.53
C LEU A 51 1.90 1.15 -0.61
N ALA A 52 1.00 0.71 -1.49
CA ALA A 52 -0.31 1.35 -1.63
C ALA A 52 -1.17 1.18 -0.36
N ILE A 53 -1.05 0.04 0.32
CA ILE A 53 -1.75 -0.23 1.59
C ILE A 53 -1.20 0.65 2.70
N ILE A 54 0.14 0.81 2.78
CA ILE A 54 0.78 1.70 3.75
C ILE A 54 0.29 3.15 3.59
N VAL A 55 0.14 3.64 2.35
CA VAL A 55 -0.41 4.97 2.08
C VAL A 55 -1.84 5.11 2.61
N GLY A 56 -2.72 4.16 2.31
CA GLY A 56 -4.11 4.18 2.81
C GLY A 56 -4.19 4.11 4.33
N ALA A 57 -3.36 3.28 4.97
CA ALA A 57 -3.27 3.17 6.42
C ALA A 57 -2.77 4.48 7.05
N LEU A 58 -1.78 5.13 6.46
CA LEU A 58 -1.26 6.42 6.93
C LEU A 58 -2.34 7.52 6.88
N VAL A 59 -3.13 7.57 5.82
CA VAL A 59 -4.29 8.48 5.73
C VAL A 59 -5.31 8.18 6.81
N GLY A 60 -5.66 6.90 7.02
CA GLY A 60 -6.60 6.51 8.09
C GLY A 60 -6.11 6.92 9.49
N VAL A 61 -4.84 6.71 9.78
CA VAL A 61 -4.22 7.10 11.07
C VAL A 61 -4.26 8.61 11.27
N VAL A 62 -3.92 9.39 10.24
CA VAL A 62 -3.99 10.86 10.31
C VAL A 62 -5.43 11.33 10.55
N LEU A 63 -6.42 10.71 9.91
CA LEU A 63 -7.83 11.04 10.10
C LEU A 63 -8.35 10.71 11.51
N ILE A 64 -7.83 9.65 12.14
CA ILE A 64 -8.23 9.27 13.52
C ILE A 64 -7.53 10.14 14.57
N TYR A 65 -6.22 10.31 14.45
CA TYR A 65 -5.39 10.86 15.53
C TYR A 65 -4.95 12.30 15.30
N GLY A 66 -5.09 12.84 14.08
CA GLY A 66 -4.60 14.17 13.68
C GLY A 66 -3.07 14.31 13.63
N ARG A 67 -2.33 13.39 14.25
CA ARG A 67 -0.87 13.26 14.25
C ARG A 67 -0.48 11.79 14.16
N LEU A 68 0.74 11.50 13.67
CA LEU A 68 1.30 10.15 13.72
C LEU A 68 1.93 9.91 15.10
N PRO A 69 1.34 9.04 15.96
CA PRO A 69 2.02 8.63 17.17
C PRO A 69 3.24 7.78 16.82
N ARG A 70 4.32 7.91 17.60
CA ARG A 70 5.61 7.25 17.33
C ARG A 70 5.49 5.73 17.21
N THR A 71 4.59 5.11 17.97
CA THR A 71 4.34 3.66 17.92
C THR A 71 3.79 3.22 16.56
N ILE A 72 2.81 3.94 16.02
CA ILE A 72 2.21 3.63 14.71
C ILE A 72 3.22 3.94 13.60
N LEU A 73 4.00 5.01 13.74
CA LEU A 73 5.09 5.30 12.80
C LEU A 73 6.10 4.14 12.75
N GLY A 74 6.52 3.62 13.91
CA GLY A 74 7.40 2.46 13.99
C GLY A 74 6.80 1.21 13.31
N MET A 75 5.49 0.97 13.49
CA MET A 75 4.78 -0.13 12.81
C MET A 75 4.75 0.05 11.29
N LEU A 76 4.45 1.26 10.80
CA LEU A 76 4.40 1.54 9.35
C LEU A 76 5.80 1.41 8.71
N LEU A 77 6.85 1.85 9.42
CA LEU A 77 8.23 1.68 8.97
C LEU A 77 8.64 0.20 8.95
N ALA A 78 8.22 -0.60 9.95
CA ALA A 78 8.46 -2.03 9.95
C ALA A 78 7.75 -2.73 8.76
N CYS A 79 6.53 -2.34 8.42
CA CYS A 79 5.84 -2.84 7.23
C CYS A 79 6.57 -2.48 5.93
N LEU A 80 7.22 -1.32 5.85
CA LEU A 80 8.02 -0.92 4.68
C LEU A 80 9.26 -1.81 4.47
N VAL A 81 9.81 -2.41 5.52
CA VAL A 81 10.96 -3.34 5.41
C VAL A 81 10.55 -4.68 4.80
N VAL A 82 9.30 -5.09 5.01
CA VAL A 82 8.74 -6.35 4.51
C VAL A 82 8.15 -6.21 3.10
N ALA A 83 7.66 -5.02 2.75
CA ALA A 83 6.99 -4.71 1.48
C ALA A 83 7.96 -4.44 0.34
#